data_AF-A0A3D1JAE6-F1
#
_entry.id   AF-A0A3D1JAE6-F1
#
_cell.length_a   1.000
_cell.length_b   1.000
_cell.length_c   1.000
_cell.angle_alpha   90.00
_cell.angle_beta   90.00
_cell.angle_gamma   90.00
#
_symmetry.space_group_name_H-M   'P 1'
#
loop_
_entity.id
_entity.type
_entity.pdbx_description
1 polymer ?
#
loop_
_entity_poly.entity_id
_entity_poly.type
_entity_poly.pdbx_seq_one_letter_code
_entity_poly.pdbx_strand_id
1 'polypeptide(L)'
;KDPQKHAMFPKYDFFRADTDYADIAKFLGLKGETTADLVDALATAVYELGQSVGIDMNLKAQGVTKETLDTTVDRMAELAYEDQCTTANPKEPLISELKQIIVDAYNG
;
A
#
# COMPACT_ATOMS: atom_id res chain seq x y z
N LYS A 1 9.63 -2.57 7.79
CA LYS A 1 11.00 -2.19 7.34
C LYS A 1 11.11 -0.67 7.48
N ASP A 2 12.25 -0.18 7.97
CA ASP A 2 12.53 1.26 8.07
C ASP A 2 12.48 1.92 6.68
N PRO A 3 11.93 3.15 6.51
CA PRO A 3 11.79 3.74 5.20
C PRO A 3 13.16 4.16 4.65
N GLN A 4 13.36 3.98 3.35
CA GLN A 4 14.59 4.44 2.68
C GLN A 4 14.70 5.97 2.68
N LYS A 5 13.57 6.68 2.75
CA LYS A 5 13.49 8.14 2.87
C LYS A 5 12.35 8.53 3.82
N HIS A 6 12.69 9.31 4.85
CA HIS A 6 11.71 9.91 5.75
C HIS A 6 11.10 11.14 5.09
N ALA A 7 9.79 11.37 5.29
CA ALA A 7 9.12 12.58 4.83
C ALA A 7 9.74 13.84 5.47
N MET A 8 9.79 14.95 4.73
CA MET A 8 10.37 16.22 5.20
C MET A 8 9.65 16.84 6.40
N PHE A 9 8.35 16.55 6.59
CA PHE A 9 7.57 16.98 7.75
C PHE A 9 6.85 15.79 8.37
N PRO A 10 7.59 14.87 9.03
CA PRO A 10 6.95 13.75 9.66
C PRO A 10 6.13 14.27 10.84
N LYS A 11 4.83 13.94 10.92
CA LYS A 11 3.98 14.24 12.09
C LYS A 11 4.32 13.36 13.31
N TYR A 12 5.45 12.65 13.27
CA TYR A 12 5.89 11.66 14.24
C TYR A 12 7.40 11.77 14.46
N ASP A 13 7.86 11.57 15.71
CA ASP A 13 9.27 11.62 16.08
C ASP A 13 10.11 10.44 15.52
N PHE A 14 9.43 9.34 15.17
CA PHE A 14 10.01 8.12 14.60
C PHE A 14 8.99 7.39 13.72
N PHE A 15 9.46 6.54 12.79
CA PHE A 15 8.60 5.76 11.91
C PHE A 15 7.81 4.72 12.72
N ARG A 16 6.48 4.76 12.60
CA ARG A 16 5.56 3.95 13.43
C ARG A 16 4.36 3.38 12.69
N ALA A 17 4.36 3.45 11.35
CA ALA A 17 3.21 3.06 10.54
C ALA A 17 2.81 1.59 10.75
N ASP A 18 3.78 0.70 10.92
CA ASP A 18 3.56 -0.71 11.26
C ASP A 18 2.85 -0.89 12.60
N THR A 19 3.24 -0.14 13.64
CA THR A 19 2.57 -0.17 14.93
C THR A 19 1.14 0.37 14.85
N ASP A 20 0.91 1.43 14.07
CA ASP A 20 -0.43 2.00 13.89
C ASP A 20 -1.36 1.02 13.15
N TYR A 21 -0.86 0.32 12.13
CA TYR A 21 -1.61 -0.77 11.48
C TYR A 21 -1.90 -1.94 12.43
N ALA A 22 -0.93 -2.33 13.27
CA ALA A 22 -1.14 -3.38 14.26
C ALA A 22 -2.19 -2.98 15.31
N ASP A 23 -2.26 -1.70 15.69
CA ASP A 23 -3.27 -1.22 16.63
C ASP A 23 -4.68 -1.20 16.01
N ILE A 24 -4.80 -0.88 14.71
CA ILE A 24 -6.07 -1.07 13.97
C ILE A 24 -6.49 -2.54 13.98
N ALA A 25 -5.55 -3.46 13.71
CA ALA A 25 -5.83 -4.90 13.70
C ALA A 25 -6.36 -5.39 15.07
N LYS A 26 -5.72 -4.97 16.17
CA LYS A 26 -6.18 -5.27 17.54
C LYS A 26 -7.56 -4.70 17.83
N PHE A 27 -7.81 -3.45 17.41
CA PHE A 27 -9.10 -2.79 17.60
C PHE A 27 -10.23 -3.56 16.89
N LEU A 28 -9.96 -4.10 15.71
CA LEU A 28 -10.90 -4.95 14.96
C LEU A 28 -11.02 -6.39 15.50
N GLY A 29 -10.22 -6.76 16.50
CA GLY A 29 -10.22 -8.11 17.08
C GLY A 29 -9.51 -9.17 16.22
N LEU A 30 -8.62 -8.76 15.32
CA LEU A 30 -7.81 -9.67 14.51
C LEU A 30 -6.73 -10.34 15.37
N LYS A 31 -6.34 -11.57 15.00
CA LYS A 31 -5.39 -12.39 15.76
C LYS A 31 -3.98 -12.23 15.19
N GLY A 32 -2.99 -12.09 16.07
CA GLY A 32 -1.56 -12.07 15.75
C GLY A 32 -0.73 -11.95 17.03
N GLU A 33 0.48 -12.49 17.04
CA GLU A 33 1.35 -12.48 18.22
C GLU A 33 2.39 -11.34 18.15
N THR A 34 2.77 -10.93 16.94
CA THR A 34 3.71 -9.85 16.67
C THR A 34 3.07 -8.70 15.88
N THR A 35 3.73 -7.53 15.85
CA THR A 35 3.31 -6.41 14.98
C THR A 35 3.19 -6.84 13.52
N ALA A 36 4.13 -7.65 13.03
CA ALA A 36 4.12 -8.14 11.66
C ALA A 36 2.88 -9.02 11.40
N ASP A 37 2.60 -9.98 12.29
CA ASP A 37 1.42 -10.85 12.15
C ASP A 37 0.12 -10.04 12.12
N LEU A 38 0.03 -8.99 12.94
CA LEU A 38 -1.14 -8.13 13.00
C LEU A 38 -1.30 -7.26 11.74
N VAL A 39 -0.19 -6.75 11.18
CA VAL A 39 -0.20 -6.05 9.88
C VAL A 39 -0.66 -6.98 8.77
N ASP A 40 -0.13 -8.21 8.72
CA ASP A 40 -0.51 -9.22 7.73
C ASP A 40 -1.97 -9.67 7.89
N ALA A 41 -2.44 -9.82 9.14
CA ALA A 41 -3.84 -10.12 9.44
C ALA A 41 -4.77 -8.99 8.96
N LEU A 42 -4.38 -7.72 9.15
CA LEU A 42 -5.13 -6.57 8.65
C LEU A 42 -5.18 -6.56 7.13
N ALA A 43 -4.05 -6.76 6.45
CA ALA A 43 -3.98 -6.81 4.99
C ALA A 43 -4.88 -7.94 4.43
N THR A 44 -4.85 -9.10 5.06
CA THR A 44 -5.70 -10.25 4.72
C THR A 44 -7.17 -9.93 4.90
N ALA A 45 -7.56 -9.32 6.04
CA ALA A 45 -8.95 -8.96 6.30
C ALA A 45 -9.49 -7.93 5.28
N VAL A 46 -8.68 -6.97 4.86
CA VAL A 46 -9.05 -6.00 3.81
C VAL A 46 -9.21 -6.70 2.46
N TYR A 47 -8.32 -7.65 2.13
CA TYR A 47 -8.41 -8.44 0.90
C TYR A 47 -9.69 -9.29 0.87
N GLU A 48 -9.98 -10.02 1.94
CA GLU A 48 -11.19 -10.84 2.08
C GLU A 48 -12.47 -9.98 2.00
N LEU A 49 -12.46 -8.79 2.61
CA LEU A 49 -13.57 -7.85 2.51
C LEU A 49 -13.80 -7.44 1.05
N GLY A 50 -12.74 -7.09 0.32
CA GLY A 50 -12.82 -6.74 -1.11
C GLY A 50 -13.45 -7.85 -1.94
N GLN A 51 -13.01 -9.10 -1.75
CA GLN A 51 -13.61 -10.26 -2.42
C GLN A 51 -15.09 -10.45 -2.03
N SER A 52 -15.44 -10.27 -0.75
CA SER A 52 -16.81 -10.46 -0.26
C SER A 52 -17.81 -9.48 -0.88
N VAL A 53 -17.35 -8.29 -1.29
CA VAL A 53 -18.16 -7.29 -1.97
C VAL A 53 -18.05 -7.34 -3.50
N GLY A 54 -17.40 -8.37 -4.04
CA GLY A 54 -17.33 -8.62 -5.48
C GLY A 54 -16.22 -7.86 -6.22
N ILE A 55 -15.17 -7.40 -5.53
CA ILE A 55 -14.00 -6.80 -6.16
C ILE A 55 -13.03 -7.90 -6.56
N ASP A 56 -12.68 -7.93 -7.85
CA ASP A 56 -11.50 -8.67 -8.30
C ASP A 56 -10.24 -7.93 -7.86
N MET A 57 -9.49 -8.53 -6.93
CA MET A 57 -8.39 -7.90 -6.19
C MET A 57 -7.07 -7.80 -7.00
N ASN A 58 -7.16 -7.48 -8.29
CA ASN A 58 -6.00 -7.16 -9.14
C ASN A 58 -6.44 -6.37 -10.38
N LEU A 59 -5.54 -5.55 -10.93
CA LEU A 59 -5.86 -4.70 -12.08
C LEU A 59 -6.14 -5.50 -13.36
N LYS A 60 -5.51 -6.67 -13.53
CA LYS A 60 -5.68 -7.52 -14.72
C LYS A 60 -7.12 -8.03 -14.86
N ALA A 61 -7.69 -8.52 -13.77
CA ALA A 61 -9.08 -9.03 -13.72
C ALA A 61 -10.10 -7.90 -13.89
N GLN A 62 -9.73 -6.68 -13.51
CA GLN A 62 -10.51 -5.45 -13.72
C GLN A 62 -10.40 -4.88 -15.15
N GLY A 63 -9.73 -5.58 -16.07
CA GLY A 63 -9.67 -5.21 -17.50
C GLY A 63 -8.45 -4.40 -17.94
N VAL A 64 -7.46 -4.18 -17.06
CA VAL A 64 -6.20 -3.53 -17.46
C VAL A 64 -5.39 -4.52 -18.30
N THR A 65 -5.08 -4.13 -19.54
CA THR A 65 -4.22 -4.95 -20.40
C THR A 65 -2.75 -4.79 -20.01
N LYS A 66 -1.94 -5.81 -20.30
CA LYS A 66 -0.49 -5.75 -20.06
C LYS A 66 0.17 -4.61 -20.85
N GLU A 67 -0.29 -4.36 -22.08
CA GLU A 67 0.17 -3.24 -22.89
C GLU A 67 -0.16 -1.89 -22.25
N THR A 68 -1.39 -1.71 -21.75
CA THR A 68 -1.78 -0.50 -21.03
C THR A 68 -0.91 -0.29 -19.80
N LEU A 69 -0.65 -1.33 -19.00
CA LEU A 69 0.24 -1.24 -17.86
C LEU A 69 1.65 -0.81 -18.30
N ASP A 70 2.26 -1.55 -19.23
CA ASP A 70 3.67 -1.37 -19.61
C ASP A 70 3.92 0.01 -20.26
N THR A 71 2.94 0.55 -20.99
CA THR A 71 3.05 1.87 -21.63
C THR A 71 2.75 3.04 -20.71
N THR A 72 2.07 2.83 -19.58
CA THR A 72 1.61 3.92 -18.70
C THR A 72 2.23 3.92 -17.30
N VAL A 73 2.78 2.79 -16.84
CA VAL A 73 3.19 2.62 -15.43
C VAL A 73 4.24 3.65 -14.97
N ASP A 74 5.18 4.02 -15.83
CA ASP A 74 6.20 5.03 -15.51
C ASP A 74 5.55 6.39 -15.25
N ARG A 75 4.67 6.83 -16.16
CA ARG A 75 3.93 8.08 -16.03
C ARG A 75 2.99 8.06 -14.82
N MET A 76 2.34 6.93 -14.55
CA MET A 76 1.46 6.77 -13.38
C MET A 76 2.24 6.89 -12.07
N ALA A 77 3.45 6.34 -11.99
CA ALA A 77 4.28 6.46 -10.81
C ALA A 77 4.76 7.90 -10.55
N GLU A 78 5.09 8.65 -11.61
CA GLU A 78 5.40 10.09 -11.51
C GLU A 78 4.19 10.88 -11.01
N LEU A 79 3.01 10.66 -11.60
CA LEU A 79 1.78 11.34 -11.19
C LEU A 79 1.40 11.01 -9.74
N ALA A 80 1.55 9.75 -9.33
CA ALA A 80 1.31 9.34 -7.95
C ALA A 80 2.27 10.03 -6.97
N TYR A 81 3.53 10.25 -7.36
CA TYR A 81 4.49 10.99 -6.54
C TYR A 81 4.15 12.48 -6.42
N GLU A 82 3.67 13.10 -7.50
CA GLU A 82 3.28 14.52 -7.54
C GLU A 82 1.91 14.82 -6.91
N ASP A 83 1.13 13.79 -6.60
CA ASP A 83 -0.18 13.94 -5.96
C ASP A 83 -0.06 14.55 -4.57
N GLN A 84 -0.96 15.50 -4.26
CA GLN A 84 -0.95 16.21 -2.98
C GLN A 84 -1.14 15.28 -1.78
N CYS A 85 -1.83 14.15 -1.96
CA CYS A 85 -2.01 13.14 -0.91
C CYS A 85 -0.68 12.47 -0.50
N THR A 86 0.29 12.36 -1.41
CA THR A 86 1.59 11.72 -1.14
C THR A 86 2.40 12.45 -0.07
N THR A 87 2.20 13.76 0.07
CA THR A 87 2.87 14.57 1.10
C THR A 87 2.51 14.16 2.53
N ALA A 88 1.36 13.50 2.73
CA ALA A 88 0.89 13.03 4.03
C ALA A 88 1.27 11.56 4.30
N ASN A 89 1.88 10.86 3.34
CA ASN A 89 2.27 9.46 3.51
C ASN A 89 3.38 9.34 4.58
N PRO A 90 3.31 8.37 5.51
CA PRO A 90 4.28 8.24 6.60
C PRO A 90 5.71 7.92 6.14
N LYS A 91 5.86 7.47 4.88
CA LYS A 91 7.13 7.26 4.18
C LYS A 91 7.14 8.15 2.94
N GLU A 92 8.25 8.82 2.66
CA GLU A 92 8.43 9.46 1.35
C GLU A 92 8.81 8.37 0.34
N PRO A 93 7.95 8.04 -0.63
CA PRO A 93 8.21 6.95 -1.55
C PRO A 93 9.17 7.40 -2.66
N LEU A 94 9.95 6.48 -3.21
CA LEU A 94 10.58 6.70 -4.50
C LEU A 94 9.59 6.42 -5.64
N ILE A 95 9.72 7.12 -6.78
CA ILE A 95 8.93 6.82 -7.99
C ILE A 95 9.06 5.35 -8.39
N SER A 96 10.27 4.77 -8.25
CA SER A 96 10.51 3.34 -8.51
C SER A 96 9.75 2.41 -7.56
N GLU A 97 9.56 2.79 -6.29
CA GLU A 97 8.77 2.03 -5.33
C GLU A 97 7.28 2.09 -5.66
N LEU A 98 6.77 3.26 -6.06
CA LEU A 98 5.39 3.41 -6.53
C LEU A 98 5.13 2.59 -7.79
N LYS A 99 6.06 2.63 -8.76
CA LYS A 99 6.02 1.79 -9.96
C LYS A 99 5.91 0.30 -9.59
N GLN A 100 6.73 -0.16 -8.66
CA GLN A 100 6.71 -1.57 -8.24
C GLN A 100 5.36 -1.95 -7.62
N ILE A 101 4.79 -1.10 -6.76
CA ILE A 101 3.45 -1.33 -6.18
C ILE A 101 2.37 -1.48 -7.27
N ILE A 102 2.39 -0.62 -8.29
CA ILE A 102 1.44 -0.70 -9.41
C ILE A 102 1.63 -2.01 -10.20
N VAL A 103 2.88 -2.44 -10.41
CA VAL A 103 3.19 -3.70 -11.10
C VAL A 103 2.75 -4.93 -10.29
N ASP A 104 2.97 -4.91 -8.97
CA ASP A 104 2.56 -6.01 -8.09
C ASP A 104 1.02 -6.13 -8.06
N ALA A 105 0.33 -4.99 -7.93
CA ALA A 105 -1.13 -4.90 -7.98
C ALA A 105 -1.75 -5.37 -9.32
N TYR A 106 -0.95 -5.52 -10.38
CA TYR A 106 -1.43 -6.05 -11.65
C TYR A 106 -1.87 -7.51 -11.55
N ASN A 107 -1.12 -8.34 -10.83
CA ASN A 107 -1.41 -9.77 -10.70
C ASN A 107 -2.10 -10.14 -9.38
N GLY A 108 -2.03 -9.27 -8.36
CA GLY A 108 -2.55 -9.53 -7.01
C GLY A 108 -1.42 -10.03 -6.12
#